data_AF-A0A1I7CKP8-F1
#
_entry.id   AF-A0A1I7CKP8-F1
#
_cell.length_a   1.000
_cell.length_b   1.000
_cell.length_c   1.000
_cell.angle_alpha   90.00
_cell.angle_beta   90.00
_cell.angle_gamma   90.00
#
_symmetry.space_group_name_H-M   'P 1'
#
loop_
_entity.id
_entity.type
_entity.pdbx_description
1 polymer ?
#
loop_
_entity_poly.entity_id
_entity_poly.type
_entity_poly.pdbx_seq_one_letter_code
_entity_poly.pdbx_strand_id
1 'polypeptide(L)'
;MLNAAELVRRRNQVLGAIDNMALVDAMAVMGAAMRELAEQASMSTPVRPAPPSVELILEGNTRFRVERDPEIRDFIHSVRGCVTVDQLAEVCQERFGPRCPSRSAIHRYVQRLKFRQNQKEQDA
;
A
#
# COMPACT_ATOMS: atom_id res chain seq x y z
N MET A 1 -7.46 -26.68 6.67
CA MET A 1 -7.11 -26.07 5.37
C MET A 1 -8.30 -26.20 4.44
N LEU A 2 -8.76 -25.11 3.82
CA LEU A 2 -9.86 -25.14 2.85
C LEU A 2 -9.36 -25.65 1.50
N ASN A 3 -10.10 -26.56 0.85
CA ASN A 3 -9.81 -27.02 -0.51
C ASN A 3 -10.10 -25.91 -1.53
N ALA A 4 -9.37 -25.87 -2.65
CA ALA A 4 -9.49 -24.84 -3.68
C ALA A 4 -10.93 -24.71 -4.24
N ALA A 5 -11.64 -25.83 -4.38
CA ALA A 5 -13.04 -25.83 -4.81
C ALA A 5 -13.98 -25.17 -3.78
N GLU A 6 -13.71 -25.36 -2.49
CA GLU A 6 -14.48 -24.76 -1.39
C GLU A 6 -14.26 -23.24 -1.35
N LEU A 7 -13.04 -22.79 -1.62
CA LEU A 7 -12.66 -21.38 -1.65
C LEU A 7 -13.41 -20.63 -2.76
N VAL A 8 -13.46 -21.21 -3.96
CA VAL A 8 -14.19 -20.63 -5.10
C VAL A 8 -15.69 -20.58 -4.83
N ARG A 9 -16.25 -21.63 -4.21
CA ARG A 9 -17.67 -21.68 -3.86
C ARG A 9 -18.03 -20.59 -2.83
N ARG A 10 -17.23 -20.45 -1.79
CA ARG A 10 -17.39 -19.39 -0.78
C ARG A 10 -17.25 -18.00 -1.39
N ARG A 11 -16.26 -17.78 -2.26
CA ARG A 11 -16.08 -16.50 -2.97
C ARG A 11 -17.34 -16.11 -3.74
N ASN A 12 -17.89 -17.04 -4.53
CA ASN A 12 -19.06 -16.75 -5.35
C ASN A 12 -20.33 -16.54 -4.52
N GLN A 13 -20.47 -17.20 -3.37
CA GLN A 13 -21.57 -16.95 -2.41
C GLN A 13 -21.48 -15.55 -1.78
N VAL A 14 -20.29 -15.12 -1.37
CA VAL A 14 -20.08 -13.78 -0.81
C VAL A 14 -20.37 -12.70 -1.85
N LEU A 15 -19.88 -12.88 -3.09
CA LEU A 15 -20.14 -11.94 -4.17
C LEU A 15 -21.64 -11.84 -4.50
N GLY A 16 -22.35 -12.97 -4.57
CA GLY A 16 -23.80 -12.98 -4.82
C GLY A 16 -24.63 -12.37 -3.69
N ALA A 17 -24.15 -12.44 -2.44
CA ALA A 17 -24.80 -11.80 -1.29
C ALA A 17 -24.62 -10.28 -1.31
N ILE A 18 -23.46 -9.79 -1.79
CA ILE A 18 -23.17 -8.35 -1.92
C ILE A 18 -23.94 -7.73 -3.10
N ASP A 19 -24.14 -8.47 -4.19
CA ASP A 19 -24.80 -7.98 -5.41
C ASP A 19 -26.27 -7.58 -5.21
N ASN A 20 -26.94 -8.14 -4.19
CA ASN A 20 -28.32 -7.84 -3.83
C ASN A 20 -28.45 -6.95 -2.59
N MET A 21 -27.35 -6.42 -2.05
CA MET A 21 -27.37 -5.50 -0.91
C MET A 21 -27.51 -4.04 -1.34
N ALA A 22 -28.17 -3.24 -0.50
CA ALA A 22 -28.06 -1.80 -0.62
C ALA A 22 -26.61 -1.37 -0.36
N LEU A 23 -26.13 -0.35 -1.09
CA LEU A 23 -24.75 0.13 -1.01
C LEU A 23 -24.31 0.45 0.43
N VAL A 24 -25.21 1.00 1.25
CA VAL A 24 -24.95 1.34 2.66
C VAL A 24 -24.68 0.08 3.50
N ASP A 25 -25.42 -0.99 3.27
CA ASP A 25 -25.25 -2.26 3.97
C ASP A 25 -23.96 -2.96 3.54
N ALA A 26 -23.66 -2.94 2.24
CA ALA A 26 -22.39 -3.45 1.71
C ALA A 26 -21.19 -2.71 2.33
N MET A 27 -21.27 -1.38 2.46
CA MET A 27 -20.25 -0.57 3.12
C MET A 27 -20.12 -0.90 4.62
N ALA A 28 -21.22 -1.14 5.32
CA ALA A 28 -21.20 -1.52 6.73
C ALA A 28 -20.52 -2.89 6.94
N VAL A 29 -20.85 -3.87 6.09
CA VAL A 29 -20.24 -5.21 6.11
C VAL A 29 -18.74 -5.14 5.78
N MET A 30 -18.35 -4.40 4.74
CA MET A 30 -16.94 -4.18 4.41
C MET A 30 -16.19 -3.47 5.55
N GLY A 31 -16.79 -2.45 6.16
CA GLY A 31 -16.20 -1.73 7.28
C GLY A 31 -16.04 -2.57 8.56
N ALA A 32 -16.91 -3.56 8.78
CA ALA A 32 -16.77 -4.54 9.85
C ALA A 32 -15.64 -5.54 9.54
N ALA A 33 -15.59 -6.07 8.31
CA ALA A 33 -14.54 -6.99 7.88
C ALA A 33 -13.14 -6.35 7.92
N MET A 34 -13.01 -5.08 7.50
CA MET A 34 -11.74 -4.35 7.60
C MET A 34 -11.31 -4.13 9.06
N ARG A 35 -12.25 -3.87 9.98
CA ARG A 35 -11.96 -3.76 11.42
C ARG A 35 -11.49 -5.08 12.01
N GLU A 36 -12.16 -6.18 11.68
CA GLU A 36 -11.75 -7.51 12.11
C GLU A 36 -10.35 -7.87 11.58
N LEU A 37 -10.06 -7.55 10.31
CA LEU A 37 -8.73 -7.71 9.74
C LEU A 37 -7.68 -6.82 10.43
N ALA A 38 -8.03 -5.60 10.80
CA ALA A 38 -7.13 -4.69 11.53
C ALA A 38 -6.87 -5.18 12.97
N GLU A 39 -7.88 -5.76 13.64
CA GLU A 39 -7.75 -6.38 14.95
C GLU A 39 -6.90 -7.66 14.89
N GLN A 40 -7.11 -8.51 13.88
CA GLN A 40 -6.29 -9.70 13.65
C GLN A 40 -4.83 -9.32 13.33
N ALA A 41 -4.60 -8.26 12.56
CA ALA A 41 -3.26 -7.73 12.30
C ALA A 41 -2.60 -7.17 13.58
N SER A 42 -3.38 -6.54 14.46
CA SER A 42 -2.90 -6.01 15.75
C SER A 42 -2.57 -7.11 16.76
N MET A 43 -3.19 -8.29 16.66
CA MET A 43 -2.84 -9.45 17.50
C MET A 43 -1.55 -10.15 17.08
N SER A 44 -0.97 -9.82 15.91
CA SER A 44 0.31 -10.38 15.43
C SER A 44 1.42 -9.34 15.23
N THR A 45 1.17 -8.06 15.50
CA THR A 45 2.22 -7.02 15.47
C THR A 45 2.00 -6.00 16.58
N PRO A 46 3.03 -5.64 17.37
CA PRO A 46 2.92 -4.51 18.26
C PRO A 46 2.69 -3.28 17.38
N VAL A 47 1.59 -2.57 17.61
CA VAL A 47 1.35 -1.24 17.02
C VAL A 47 2.46 -0.33 17.54
N ARG A 48 3.56 -0.26 16.77
CA ARG A 48 4.64 0.67 17.04
C ARG A 48 4.03 2.06 16.83
N PRO A 49 4.00 2.94 17.84
CA PRO A 49 3.57 4.32 17.62
C PRO A 49 4.40 4.86 16.46
N ALA A 50 3.73 5.51 15.49
CA ALA A 50 4.42 6.17 14.39
C ALA A 50 5.56 6.98 15.00
N PRO A 51 6.84 6.68 14.70
CA PRO A 51 7.93 7.46 15.24
C PRO A 51 7.67 8.92 14.82
N PRO A 52 7.85 9.89 15.73
CA PRO A 52 7.76 11.31 15.35
C PRO A 52 8.65 11.46 14.13
N SER A 53 8.08 11.95 13.02
CA SER A 53 8.67 11.99 11.69
C SER A 53 10.18 12.11 11.78
N VAL A 54 10.87 10.97 11.70
CA VAL A 54 12.32 10.98 11.71
C VAL A 54 12.65 11.63 10.40
N GLU A 55 13.16 12.86 10.46
CA GLU A 55 13.93 13.47 9.39
C GLU A 55 15.03 12.46 9.04
N LEU A 56 14.72 11.55 8.13
CA LEU A 56 15.69 10.79 7.39
C LEU A 56 16.30 11.80 6.43
N ILE A 57 17.20 12.64 6.97
CA ILE A 57 18.18 13.37 6.23
C ILE A 57 18.99 12.30 5.50
N LEU A 58 18.59 12.03 4.26
CA LEU A 58 19.28 11.12 3.35
C LEU A 58 20.51 11.87 2.82
N GLU A 59 21.56 11.93 3.64
CA GLU A 59 22.91 12.21 3.17
C GLU A 59 23.32 11.07 2.21
N GLY A 60 23.16 11.31 0.91
CA GLY A 60 23.48 10.32 -0.09
C GLY A 60 22.88 10.61 -1.45
N ASN A 61 23.32 11.71 -2.08
CA ASN A 61 23.24 11.95 -3.53
C ASN A 61 21.81 11.96 -4.11
N THR A 62 21.15 13.11 -4.01
CA THR A 62 19.80 13.45 -4.51
C THR A 62 19.69 13.41 -6.03
N ARG A 63 19.78 12.22 -6.62
CA ARG A 63 19.69 12.00 -8.07
C ARG A 63 18.27 11.78 -8.58
N PHE A 64 17.28 11.55 -7.71
CA PHE A 64 15.90 11.26 -8.15
C PHE A 64 14.93 12.40 -7.81
N ARG A 65 14.13 12.83 -8.79
CA ARG A 65 13.07 13.85 -8.62
C ARG A 65 12.12 13.52 -7.46
N VAL A 66 11.86 12.23 -7.23
CA VAL A 66 10.98 11.75 -6.15
C VAL A 66 11.52 12.10 -4.75
N GLU A 67 12.84 12.08 -4.54
CA GLU A 67 13.45 12.40 -3.24
C GLU A 67 13.50 13.90 -2.95
N ARG A 68 13.32 14.73 -3.98
CA ARG A 68 13.31 16.20 -3.85
C ARG A 68 11.96 16.74 -3.40
N ASP A 69 10.90 15.95 -3.52
CA ASP A 69 9.55 16.34 -3.15
C ASP A 69 9.06 15.43 -2.00
N PRO A 70 9.10 15.93 -0.75
CA PRO A 70 8.76 15.11 0.42
C PRO A 70 7.31 14.63 0.37
N GLU A 71 6.40 15.40 -0.23
CA GLU A 71 4.99 15.06 -0.34
C GLU A 71 4.77 13.85 -1.26
N ILE A 72 5.44 13.86 -2.42
CA ILE A 72 5.40 12.76 -3.39
C ILE A 72 6.07 11.51 -2.82
N ARG A 73 7.20 11.70 -2.12
CA ARG A 73 7.93 10.62 -1.45
C ARG A 73 7.04 9.91 -0.44
N ASP A 74 6.44 10.67 0.48
CA ASP A 74 5.63 10.13 1.57
C ASP A 74 4.36 9.46 1.02
N PHE A 75 3.79 10.02 -0.04
CA PHE A 75 2.70 9.38 -0.78
C PHE A 75 3.11 8.03 -1.37
N ILE A 76 4.20 7.96 -2.15
CA ILE A 76 4.67 6.70 -2.73
C ILE A 76 4.96 5.66 -1.64
N HIS A 77 5.53 6.08 -0.51
CA HIS A 77 5.74 5.20 0.63
C HIS A 77 4.44 4.60 1.20
N SER A 78 3.35 5.37 1.23
CA SER A 78 2.05 4.90 1.73
C SER A 78 1.35 3.91 0.81
N VAL A 79 1.57 3.96 -0.52
CA VAL A 79 0.76 3.20 -1.50
C VAL A 79 1.52 2.03 -2.15
N ARG A 80 2.86 2.04 -2.18
CA ARG A 80 3.70 1.09 -2.95
C ARG A 80 3.52 -0.41 -2.68
N GLY A 81 2.84 -0.79 -1.59
CA GLY A 81 2.55 -2.19 -1.24
C GLY A 81 1.21 -2.72 -1.75
N CYS A 82 0.34 -1.84 -2.24
CA CYS A 82 -1.05 -2.16 -2.58
C CYS A 82 -1.35 -2.01 -4.08
N VAL A 83 -0.44 -1.42 -4.86
CA VAL A 83 -0.66 -1.07 -6.27
C VAL A 83 0.54 -1.40 -7.14
N THR A 84 0.31 -1.58 -8.44
CA THR A 84 1.39 -1.72 -9.43
C THR A 84 2.09 -0.39 -9.69
N VAL A 85 3.27 -0.42 -10.31
CA VAL A 85 4.00 0.81 -10.69
C VAL A 85 3.19 1.67 -11.67
N ASP A 86 2.39 1.05 -12.53
CA ASP A 86 1.55 1.75 -13.50
C ASP A 86 0.41 2.49 -12.80
N GLN A 87 -0.29 1.79 -11.89
CA GLN A 87 -1.32 2.40 -11.03
C GLN A 87 -0.73 3.51 -10.16
N LEU A 88 0.48 3.33 -9.63
CA LEU A 88 1.15 4.35 -8.84
C LEU A 88 1.44 5.61 -9.67
N ALA A 89 1.77 5.46 -10.96
CA ALA A 89 2.00 6.59 -11.85
C ALA A 89 0.69 7.33 -12.17
N GLU A 90 -0.41 6.60 -12.39
CA GLU A 90 -1.73 7.19 -12.60
C GLU A 90 -2.19 8.00 -11.37
N VAL A 91 -2.12 7.42 -10.18
CA VAL A 91 -2.54 8.12 -8.96
C VAL A 91 -1.60 9.28 -8.62
N CYS A 92 -0.29 9.17 -8.91
CA CYS A 92 0.61 10.31 -8.80
C CYS A 92 0.25 11.43 -9.79
N GLN A 93 -0.17 11.08 -11.00
CA GLN A 93 -0.58 12.05 -12.01
C GLN A 93 -1.87 12.77 -11.61
N GLU A 94 -2.86 12.04 -11.10
CA GLU A 94 -4.10 12.61 -10.59
C GLU A 94 -3.86 13.55 -9.40
N ARG A 95 -2.96 13.17 -8.49
CA ARG A 95 -2.72 13.90 -7.25
C ARG A 95 -1.77 15.09 -7.39
N PHE A 96 -0.71 14.95 -8.20
CA PHE A 96 0.38 15.94 -8.28
C PHE A 96 0.48 16.63 -9.64
N GLY A 97 -0.25 16.16 -10.65
CA GLY A 97 -0.33 16.78 -11.97
C GLY A 97 1.06 17.07 -12.57
N PRO A 98 1.43 18.35 -12.83
CA PRO A 98 2.73 18.71 -13.40
C PRO A 98 3.94 18.37 -12.50
N ARG A 99 3.73 18.22 -11.19
CA ARG A 99 4.77 17.80 -10.23
C ARG A 99 4.99 16.27 -10.26
N CYS A 100 4.13 15.52 -10.95
CA CYS A 100 4.22 14.07 -11.02
C CYS A 100 5.59 13.63 -11.58
N PRO A 101 6.30 12.73 -10.90
CA PRO A 101 7.52 12.14 -11.44
C PRO A 101 7.17 11.24 -12.61
N SER A 102 8.05 11.13 -13.60
CA SER A 102 7.83 10.19 -14.69
C SER A 102 7.73 8.75 -14.18
N ARG A 103 6.96 7.91 -14.89
CA ARG A 103 6.84 6.47 -14.61
C ARG A 103 8.20 5.80 -14.35
N SER A 104 9.22 6.10 -15.16
CA SER A 104 10.57 5.55 -15.00
C SER A 104 11.29 6.04 -13.74
N ALA A 105 10.98 7.25 -13.24
CA ALA A 105 11.46 7.74 -11.97
C ALA A 105 10.79 7.00 -10.80
N ILE A 106 9.47 6.80 -10.87
CA ILE A 106 8.71 6.02 -9.88
C ILE A 106 9.22 4.58 -9.83
N HIS A 107 9.38 3.92 -10.99
CA HIS A 107 9.88 2.55 -11.08
C HIS A 107 11.26 2.39 -10.43
N ARG A 108 12.23 3.25 -10.79
CA ARG A 108 13.59 3.21 -10.21
C ARG A 108 13.57 3.43 -8.70
N TYR A 109 12.71 4.34 -8.24
CA TYR A 109 12.55 4.63 -6.83
C TYR A 109 11.97 3.44 -6.05
N VAL A 110 10.90 2.82 -6.57
CA VAL A 110 10.29 1.62 -5.96
C VAL A 110 11.25 0.43 -5.95
N GLN A 111 12.00 0.19 -7.03
CA GLN A 111 13.02 -0.87 -7.06
C GLN A 111 14.09 -0.66 -5.98
N ARG A 112 14.61 0.58 -5.83
CA ARG A 112 15.60 0.90 -4.78
C ARG A 112 15.08 0.60 -3.38
N LEU A 113 13.80 0.85 -3.12
CA LEU A 113 13.17 0.57 -1.82
C LEU A 113 13.12 -0.93 -1.52
N LYS A 114 12.81 -1.77 -2.52
CA LYS A 114 12.80 -3.23 -2.38
C LYS A 114 14.17 -3.80 -2.03
N PHE A 115 15.23 -3.36 -2.72
CA PHE A 115 16.60 -3.81 -2.42
C PHE A 115 17.05 -3.46 -0.99
N ARG A 116 16.62 -2.32 -0.45
CA ARG A 116 16.94 -1.90 0.92
C ARG A 116 16.16 -2.65 2.00
N GLN A 117 14.92 -3.06 1.73
CA GLN A 117 14.16 -3.91 2.65
C GLN A 117 14.83 -5.27 2.81
N ASN A 118 15.23 -5.88 1.69
CA ASN A 118 15.88 -7.19 1.70
C ASN A 118 17.26 -7.19 2.40
N GLN A 119 17.98 -6.06 2.43
CA GLN A 119 19.23 -5.95 3.21
C GLN A 119 18.97 -5.87 4.71
N LYS A 120 17.96 -5.11 5.14
CA LYS A 120 17.61 -4.99 6.56
C LYS A 120 17.07 -6.28 7.19
N GLU A 121 16.47 -7.16 6.38
CA GLU A 121 16.02 -8.48 6.81
C GLU A 121 17.16 -9.51 6.87
N GLN A 122 18.32 -9.24 6.27
CA GLN A 122 19.49 -10.13 6.31
C GLN A 122 20.46 -9.78 7.45
N ASP A 123 20.43 -8.53 7.93
CA ASP A 123 21.29 -8.02 9.01
C ASP A 123 20.58 -7.98 10.39
N ALA A 124 19.35 -8.50 10.51
CA ALA A 124 18.53 -8.53 11.73
C ALA A 124 18.24 -9.98 12.17
#